data_AF-A0A1I7NEB1-F1
#
_entry.id   AF-A0A1I7NEB1-F1
#
_cell.length_a   1.000
_cell.length_b   1.000
_cell.length_c   1.000
_cell.angle_alpha   90.00
_cell.angle_beta   90.00
_cell.angle_gamma   90.00
#
_symmetry.space_group_name_H-M   'P 1'
#
loop_
_entity.id
_entity.type
_entity.pdbx_description
1 polymer ?
#
loop_
_entity_poly.entity_id
_entity_poly.type
_entity_poly.pdbx_seq_one_letter_code
_entity_poly.pdbx_strand_id
1 'polypeptide(L)' 'MKRSVMKFVIEAKDAAARLGVSKHRLLRLVLDRKIPPPQKIYGWSKEDFDKLDEGKYVDR' A
#
# COMPACT_ATOMS: atom_id res chain seq x y z
N MET A 1 -17.57 -25.17 10.23
CA MET A 1 -16.40 -24.44 10.73
C MET A 1 -16.23 -23.15 9.92
N LYS A 2 -16.55 -21.99 10.50
CA LYS A 2 -16.39 -20.70 9.81
C LYS A 2 -14.90 -20.37 9.75
N ARG A 3 -14.30 -20.41 8.56
CA ARG A 3 -12.95 -19.87 8.34
C ARG A 3 -13.06 -18.35 8.48
N SER A 4 -12.69 -17.81 9.64
CA SER A 4 -12.52 -16.36 9.82
C SER A 4 -11.44 -15.89 8.85
N VAL A 5 -11.85 -15.16 7.81
CA VAL A 5 -10.97 -14.59 6.80
C VAL A 5 -10.14 -13.49 7.48
N MET A 6 -8.86 -13.74 7.76
CA MET A 6 -7.92 -12.70 8.19
C MET A 6 -7.85 -11.62 7.11
N LYS A 7 -8.32 -10.41 7.41
CA LYS A 7 -8.14 -9.23 6.55
C LYS A 7 -6.75 -8.66 6.81
N PHE A 8 -5.73 -9.15 6.10
CA PHE A 8 -4.39 -8.56 6.12
C PHE A 8 -4.44 -7.20 5.41
N VAL A 9 -4.40 -6.12 6.19
CA VAL A 9 -4.27 -4.74 5.71
C VAL A 9 -2.81 -4.35 5.84
N ILE A 10 -2.20 -3.87 4.76
CA ILE A 10 -0.86 -3.30 4.76
C ILE A 10 -0.96 -1.83 5.11
N GLU A 11 -0.42 -1.46 6.27
CA GLU A 11 -0.43 -0.08 6.73
C GLU A 11 0.43 0.82 5.85
N ALA A 12 0.16 2.12 5.87
CA ALA A 12 0.94 3.09 5.11
C ALA A 12 2.45 3.09 5.45
N LYS A 13 2.81 2.72 6.68
CA LYS A 13 4.21 2.60 7.10
C LYS A 13 4.89 1.39 6.46
N ASP A 14 4.24 0.23 6.47
CA ASP A 14 4.76 -0.99 5.84
C ASP A 14 4.79 -0.86 4.31
N ALA A 15 3.76 -0.25 3.74
CA ALA A 15 3.69 0.08 2.32
C ALA A 15 4.88 0.95 1.88
N ALA A 16 5.18 2.00 2.64
CA ALA A 16 6.31 2.88 2.38
C ALA A 16 7.65 2.11 2.45
N ALA A 17 7.82 1.28 3.48
CA ALA A 17 9.02 0.47 3.66
C ALA A 17 9.23 -0.54 2.52
N ARG A 18 8.17 -1.23 2.09
CA ARG A 18 8.21 -2.20 0.98
C ARG A 18 8.53 -1.56 -0.36
N LEU A 19 7.93 -0.39 -0.62
CA LEU A 19 8.21 0.39 -1.83
C LEU A 19 9.57 1.11 -1.75
N GLY A 20 10.25 1.11 -0.61
CA GLY A 20 11.52 1.81 -0.42
C GLY A 20 11.39 3.33 -0.51
N VAL A 21 10.21 3.89 -0.21
CA VAL A 21 9.93 5.33 -0.26
C VAL A 21 9.63 5.89 1.13
N SER A 22 9.78 7.20 1.32
CA SER A 22 9.31 7.83 2.55
C SER A 22 7.77 7.86 2.63
N LYS A 23 7.19 7.93 3.83
CA LYS A 23 5.74 8.07 4.02
C LYS A 23 5.18 9.31 3.29
N HIS A 24 5.93 10.41 3.28
CA HIS A 24 5.54 11.63 2.57
C HIS A 24 5.51 11.40 1.05
N ARG A 25 6.50 10.69 0.51
CA ARG A 25 6.55 10.31 -0.90
C ARG A 25 5.41 9.38 -1.28
N LEU A 26 5.12 8.37 -0.47
CA LEU A 26 3.98 7.49 -0.65
C LEU A 26 2.66 8.28 -0.72
N LEU A 27 2.44 9.23 0.18
CA LEU A 27 1.27 10.10 0.16
C LEU A 27 1.20 10.94 -1.12
N ARG A 28 2.33 11.48 -1.58
CA ARG A 28 2.38 12.19 -2.87
C ARG A 28 2.03 11.28 -4.05
N LEU A 29 2.52 10.05 -4.08
CA LEU A 29 2.16 9.09 -5.13
C LEU A 29 0.65 8.79 -5.14
N VAL A 30 0.01 8.77 -3.97
CA VAL A 30 -1.45 8.63 -3.84
C VAL A 30 -2.17 9.89 -4.34
N LEU A 31 -1.73 11.08 -3.93
CA LEU A 31 -2.31 12.36 -4.37
C LEU A 31 -2.16 12.58 -5.88
N ASP A 32 -1.00 12.22 -6.44
CA ASP A 32 -0.69 12.29 -7.86
C ASP A 32 -1.38 11.16 -8.67
N ARG A 33 -2.22 10.34 -8.02
CA ARG A 33 -2.93 9.20 -8.62
C ARG A 33 -2.01 8.19 -9.31
N LYS A 34 -0.74 8.14 -8.92
CA LYS A 34 0.22 7.12 -9.36
C LYS A 34 -0.05 5.79 -8.66
N ILE A 35 -0.51 5.86 -7.42
CA ILE A 35 -0.91 4.71 -6.60
C ILE A 35 -2.37 4.92 -6.16
N PRO A 36 -3.23 3.90 -6.18
CA PRO A 36 -4.59 3.99 -5.68
C PRO A 36 -4.58 4.37 -4.19
N PRO A 37 -5.55 5.19 -3.74
CA PRO A 37 -5.66 5.50 -2.33
C PRO A 37 -5.94 4.23 -1.50
N PRO A 38 -5.48 4.19 -0.24
CA PRO A 38 -5.79 3.08 0.64
C PRO A 38 -7.31 2.95 0.80
N GLN A 39 -7.85 1.74 0.63
CA GLN A 39 -9.31 1.50 0.70
C GLN A 39 -9.88 1.73 2.11
N LYS A 40 -9.04 1.78 3.15
CA LYS A 40 -9.43 2.02 4.53
C LYS A 40 -8.56 3.09 5.16
N ILE A 41 -9.06 3.66 6.27
CA ILE A 41 -8.39 4.66 7.11
C ILE A 41 -6.93 4.27 7.42
N TYR A 42 -6.62 2.97 7.47
CA TYR A 42 -5.31 2.46 7.90
C TYR A 42 -4.43 1.84 6.80
N GLY A 43 -4.89 1.60 5.56
CA GLY A 43 -4.00 0.99 4.55
C GLY A 43 -4.66 0.29 3.36
N TRP A 44 -3.83 -0.46 2.61
CA TRP A 44 -4.21 -1.23 1.43
C TRP A 44 -4.53 -2.68 1.79
N SER A 45 -5.43 -3.31 1.04
CA SER A 45 -5.55 -4.78 1.08
C SER A 45 -4.27 -5.40 0.52
N LYS A 46 -3.87 -6.58 1.01
CA LYS A 46 -2.71 -7.28 0.46
C LYS A 46 -2.77 -7.44 -1.07
N GLU A 47 -3.93 -7.84 -1.61
CA GLU A 47 -4.12 -8.01 -3.06
C GLU A 47 -3.99 -6.70 -3.85
N ASP A 48 -4.43 -5.58 -3.29
CA ASP A 48 -4.27 -4.27 -3.93
C ASP A 48 -2.82 -3.84 -3.89
N PHE A 49 -2.14 -4.09 -2.77
CA PHE A 49 -0.74 -3.73 -2.59
C PHE A 49 0.21 -4.58 -3.44
N ASP A 50 -0.06 -5.87 -3.59
CA ASP A 50 0.75 -6.76 -4.45
C ASP A 50 0.76 -6.22 -5.90
N LYS A 51 -0.36 -5.69 -6.41
CA LYS A 51 -0.43 -5.02 -7.72
C LYS A 51 0.41 -3.73 -7.80
N LEU A 52 0.70 -3.10 -6.66
CA LEU A 52 1.53 -1.89 -6.57
C LEU A 52 3.01 -2.21 -6.47
N ASP A 53 3.34 -3.27 -5.75
CA ASP A 53 4.70 -3.79 -5.60
C ASP A 53 5.27 -4.23 -6.96
N GLU A 54 4.44 -4.87 -7.80
CA GLU A 54 4.80 -5.20 -9.18
C GLU A 54 5.15 -3.97 -10.03
N GLY A 55 4.64 -2.79 -9.67
CA GLY A 55 4.88 -1.51 -10.36
C GLY A 55 6.21 -0.81 -10.03
N LYS A 56 7.06 -1.38 -9.15
CA LYS A 56 8.37 -0.85 -8.69
C LYS A 56 8.52 0.68 -8.71
N TYR A 57 8.06 1.30 -7.63
CA TYR A 57 8.26 2.73 -7.36
C TYR A 57 9.54 2.95 -6.56
N VAL A 58 10.69 2.99 -7.24
CA VAL A 58 11.98 3.27 -6.58
C VAL A 58 12.15 4.78 -6.44
N ASP A 59 12.29 5.28 -5.21
CA ASP A 59 12.82 6.64 -4.97
C ASP A 59 14.31 6.60 -5.35
N ARG A 60 14.65 7.18 -6.51
CA ARG A 60 16.03 7.56 -6.84
C ARG A 60 16.31 8.95 -6.31
#